data_AF-A0A6I6MMT6-F1
#
_entry.id   AF-A0A6I6MMT6-F1
#
_cell.length_a   1.000
_cell.length_b   1.000
_cell.length_c   1.000
_cell.angle_alpha   90.00
_cell.angle_beta   90.00
_cell.angle_gamma   90.00
#
_symmetry.space_group_name_H-M   'P 1'
#
loop_
_entity.id
_entity.type
_entity.pdbx_description
1 polymer ?
#
loop_
_entity_poly.entity_id
_entity_poly.type
_entity_poly.pdbx_seq_one_letter_code
_entity_poly.pdbx_strand_id
1 'polypeptide(L)'
;MTNWLDLAQIVGGVATAVGVILAVVTAFFALAQLRISNEIAAQDAYAGLLRNMVDFPEFSPPAYEVVRSDPTSYARYKRYVAYVFTVCERVLLSAGRGAYWRETVAYYVCQHVDHVRSVDFRNNHYSHYSLAMRRVLDSIALRGAQ
;
A
#
# COMPACT_ATOMS: atom_id res chain seq x y z
N MET A 1 32.17 55.52 -15.75
CA MET A 1 30.99 55.01 -16.47
C MET A 1 30.83 53.57 -16.05
N THR A 2 29.92 53.28 -15.12
CA THR A 2 29.59 51.91 -14.73
C THR A 2 28.97 51.22 -15.93
N ASN A 3 29.57 50.11 -16.37
CA ASN A 3 29.14 49.38 -17.55
C ASN A 3 27.77 48.74 -17.29
N TRP A 4 26.77 49.14 -18.07
CA TRP A 4 25.42 48.57 -18.04
C TRP A 4 25.39 47.03 -18.16
N LEU A 5 26.42 46.46 -18.79
CA LEU A 5 26.66 45.02 -18.91
C LEU A 5 26.88 44.33 -17.54
N ASP A 6 27.62 44.95 -16.63
CA ASP A 6 27.90 44.37 -15.30
C ASP A 6 26.62 44.34 -14.44
N LEU A 7 25.81 45.38 -14.57
CA LEU A 7 24.53 45.51 -13.87
C LEU A 7 23.53 44.46 -14.36
N ALA A 8 23.49 44.19 -15.68
CA ALA A 8 22.66 43.14 -16.26
C ALA A 8 23.11 41.73 -15.82
N GLN A 9 24.41 41.46 -15.73
CA GLN A 9 24.94 40.18 -15.26
C GLN A 9 24.62 39.93 -13.78
N ILE A 10 24.76 40.95 -12.93
CA ILE A 10 24.42 40.86 -11.51
C ILE A 10 22.92 40.56 -11.35
N VAL A 11 22.05 41.29 -12.05
CA VAL A 11 20.59 41.07 -11.98
C VAL A 11 20.21 39.68 -12.49
N GLY A 12 20.80 39.21 -13.59
CA GLY A 12 20.57 37.86 -14.12
C GLY A 12 21.02 36.75 -13.16
N GLY A 13 22.17 36.94 -12.51
CA GLY A 13 22.67 36.03 -11.48
C GLY A 13 21.76 35.95 -10.26
N VAL A 14 21.28 37.10 -9.76
CA VAL A 14 20.33 37.17 -8.64
C VAL A 14 18.99 36.53 -9.01
N ALA A 15 18.46 36.80 -10.21
CA ALA A 15 17.22 36.18 -10.67
C ALA A 15 17.32 34.65 -10.76
N THR A 16 18.46 34.13 -11.25
CA THR A 16 18.71 32.69 -11.31
C THR A 16 18.81 32.09 -9.90
N ALA A 17 19.52 32.75 -8.99
CA ALA A 17 19.64 32.31 -7.60
C ALA A 17 18.28 32.25 -6.90
N VAL A 18 17.45 33.29 -7.06
CA VAL A 18 16.07 33.32 -6.52
C VAL A 18 15.22 32.21 -7.14
N GLY A 19 15.32 31.99 -8.45
CA GLY A 19 14.60 30.92 -9.14
C GLY A 19 14.95 29.53 -8.59
N VAL A 20 16.23 29.25 -8.34
CA VAL A 20 16.69 27.98 -7.75
C VAL A 20 16.15 27.81 -6.32
N ILE A 21 16.18 28.87 -5.50
CA ILE A 21 15.65 28.83 -4.13
C ILE A 21 14.16 28.50 -4.15
N LEU A 22 13.37 29.19 -4.99
CA LEU A 22 11.94 28.91 -5.12
C LEU A 22 11.67 27.48 -5.58
N ALA A 23 12.42 26.98 -6.57
CA ALA A 23 12.26 25.60 -7.04
C ALA A 23 12.49 24.57 -5.92
N VAL A 24 13.51 24.78 -5.08
CA VAL A 24 13.78 23.91 -3.92
C VAL A 24 12.65 23.97 -2.90
N VAL A 25 12.15 25.17 -2.60
CA VAL A 25 11.03 25.36 -1.66
C VAL A 25 9.76 24.67 -2.18
N THR A 26 9.41 24.86 -3.46
CA THR A 26 8.26 24.21 -4.09
C THR A 26 8.41 22.68 -4.09
N ALA A 27 9.60 22.16 -4.41
CA ALA A 27 9.86 20.73 -4.36
C ALA A 27 9.68 20.16 -2.94
N PHE A 28 10.12 20.89 -1.91
CA PHE A 28 9.92 20.50 -0.52
C PHE A 28 8.43 20.40 -0.15
N PHE A 29 7.62 21.40 -0.48
CA PHE A 29 6.18 21.38 -0.23
C PHE A 29 5.46 20.28 -1.02
N ALA A 30 5.85 20.05 -2.28
CA ALA A 30 5.30 18.97 -3.10
C ALA A 30 5.55 17.60 -2.47
N LEU A 31 6.77 17.35 -1.96
CA LEU A 31 7.10 16.11 -1.28
C LEU A 31 6.33 15.94 0.04
N ALA A 32 6.13 17.02 0.80
CA ALA A 32 5.31 16.99 2.02
C ALA A 32 3.84 16.66 1.70
N GLN A 33 3.29 17.30 0.67
CA GLN A 33 1.91 17.07 0.21
C GLN A 33 1.71 15.62 -0.26
N LEU A 34 2.68 15.05 -0.98
CA LEU A 34 2.62 13.65 -1.42
C LEU A 34 2.55 12.69 -0.23
N ARG A 35 3.27 12.94 0.87
CA ARG A 35 3.20 12.09 2.07
C ARG A 35 1.82 12.13 2.71
N ILE A 36 1.21 13.31 2.83
CA ILE A 36 -0.14 13.47 3.39
C ILE A 36 -1.17 12.80 2.48
N SER A 37 -1.09 13.04 1.17
CA SER A 37 -1.98 12.43 0.19
C SER A 37 -1.92 10.90 0.22
N ASN A 38 -0.71 10.35 0.34
CA ASN A 38 -0.48 8.92 0.44
C ASN A 38 -1.08 8.31 1.71
N GLU A 39 -0.96 9.02 2.84
CA GLU A 39 -1.55 8.60 4.11
C GLU A 39 -3.08 8.58 4.03
N ILE A 40 -3.70 9.63 3.49
CA ILE A 40 -5.16 9.69 3.29
C ILE A 40 -5.63 8.53 2.40
N ALA A 41 -4.92 8.28 1.29
CA ALA A 41 -5.27 7.18 0.39
C ALA A 41 -5.19 5.80 1.07
N ALA A 42 -4.22 5.60 1.98
CA ALA A 42 -4.13 4.37 2.76
C ALA A 42 -5.29 4.24 3.77
N GLN A 43 -5.65 5.35 4.44
CA GLN A 43 -6.79 5.39 5.37
C GLN A 43 -8.12 5.10 4.66
N ASP A 44 -8.34 5.69 3.49
CA ASP A 44 -9.56 5.45 2.69
C ASP A 44 -9.66 4.00 2.23
N ALA A 45 -8.54 3.43 1.76
CA ALA A 45 -8.47 2.02 1.40
C ALA A 45 -8.79 1.13 2.61
N TYR A 46 -8.19 1.43 3.77
CA TYR A 46 -8.42 0.71 5.01
C TYR A 46 -9.87 0.81 5.51
N ALA A 47 -10.49 1.99 5.41
CA ALA A 47 -11.91 2.15 5.73
C ALA A 47 -12.81 1.25 4.85
N GLY A 48 -12.45 1.10 3.57
CA GLY A 48 -13.11 0.15 2.67
C GLY A 48 -12.97 -1.30 3.12
N LEU A 49 -11.78 -1.70 3.59
CA LEU A 49 -11.53 -3.03 4.18
C LEU A 49 -12.46 -3.29 5.37
N LEU A 50 -12.53 -2.34 6.31
CA LEU A 50 -13.33 -2.48 7.52
C LEU A 50 -14.82 -2.62 7.20
N ARG A 51 -15.33 -1.87 6.21
CA ARG A 51 -16.72 -2.03 5.74
C ARG A 51 -16.96 -3.41 5.17
N ASN A 52 -16.07 -3.90 4.31
CA ASN A 52 -16.16 -5.24 3.74
C ASN A 52 -16.09 -6.34 4.82
N MET A 53 -15.38 -6.13 5.92
CA MET A 53 -15.39 -7.05 7.07
C MET A 53 -16.70 -7.05 7.83
N VAL A 54 -17.35 -5.89 7.96
CA VAL A 54 -18.68 -5.78 8.55
C VAL A 54 -19.74 -6.45 7.67
N ASP A 55 -19.61 -6.35 6.35
CA ASP A 55 -20.54 -6.96 5.39
C ASP A 55 -20.38 -8.49 5.28
N PHE A 56 -19.20 -9.03 5.59
CA PHE A 56 -18.89 -10.46 5.51
C PHE A 56 -18.18 -10.97 6.79
N PRO A 57 -18.84 -10.89 7.95
CA PRO A 57 -18.23 -11.27 9.23
C PRO A 57 -17.87 -12.75 9.28
N GLU A 58 -18.54 -13.62 8.51
CA GLU A 58 -18.27 -15.05 8.45
C GLU A 58 -16.88 -15.40 7.88
N PHE A 59 -16.22 -14.44 7.23
CA PHE A 59 -14.90 -14.62 6.63
C PHE A 59 -13.77 -13.97 7.45
N SER A 60 -14.04 -13.38 8.63
CA SER A 60 -13.06 -12.61 9.40
C SER A 60 -13.15 -12.83 10.93
N PRO A 61 -12.41 -13.81 11.52
CA PRO A 61 -11.55 -14.79 10.88
C PRO A 61 -12.33 -16.00 10.33
N PRO A 62 -11.87 -16.62 9.24
CA PRO A 62 -12.60 -17.72 8.62
C PRO A 62 -12.37 -19.05 9.35
N ALA A 63 -13.42 -19.85 9.50
CA ALA A 63 -13.28 -21.29 9.74
C ALA A 63 -12.89 -21.98 8.42
N TYR A 64 -11.62 -21.90 8.03
CA TYR A 64 -11.16 -22.24 6.67
C TYR A 64 -11.60 -23.63 6.19
N GLU A 65 -11.52 -24.66 7.04
CA GLU A 65 -11.95 -26.02 6.69
C GLU A 65 -13.45 -26.12 6.41
N VAL A 66 -14.27 -25.40 7.18
CA VAL A 66 -15.73 -25.37 6.98
C VAL A 66 -16.03 -24.67 5.64
N VAL A 67 -15.44 -23.49 5.43
CA VAL A 67 -15.65 -22.69 4.21
C VAL A 67 -15.16 -23.42 2.96
N ARG A 68 -14.07 -24.18 3.05
CA ARG A 68 -13.48 -24.94 1.93
C ARG A 68 -14.31 -26.16 1.52
N SER A 69 -15.05 -26.75 2.46
CA SER A 69 -15.84 -27.96 2.20
C SER A 69 -17.09 -27.71 1.32
N ASP A 70 -17.66 -26.50 1.37
CA ASP A 70 -18.73 -26.08 0.46
C ASP A 70 -18.16 -25.25 -0.71
N PRO A 71 -18.24 -25.73 -1.97
CA PRO A 71 -17.74 -25.01 -3.13
C PRO A 71 -18.33 -23.60 -3.29
N THR A 72 -19.59 -23.39 -2.91
CA THR A 72 -20.27 -22.09 -3.05
C THR A 72 -19.72 -21.08 -2.06
N SER A 73 -19.63 -21.47 -0.78
CA SER A 73 -19.02 -20.66 0.28
C SER A 73 -17.54 -20.39 -0.01
N TYR A 74 -16.80 -21.39 -0.50
CA TYR A 74 -15.40 -21.22 -0.87
C TYR A 74 -15.22 -20.21 -2.00
N ALA A 75 -16.08 -20.22 -3.01
CA ALA A 75 -16.04 -19.23 -4.10
C ALA A 75 -16.28 -17.80 -3.58
N ARG A 76 -17.23 -17.61 -2.66
CA ARG A 76 -17.48 -16.31 -2.00
C ARG A 76 -16.26 -15.87 -1.18
N TYR A 77 -15.69 -16.79 -0.40
CA TYR A 77 -14.49 -16.54 0.39
C TYR A 77 -13.29 -16.14 -0.48
N LYS A 78 -13.05 -16.80 -1.62
CA LYS A 78 -11.95 -16.41 -2.53
C LYS A 78 -12.10 -14.98 -3.04
N ARG A 79 -13.32 -14.54 -3.36
CA ARG A 79 -13.59 -13.15 -3.75
C ARG A 79 -13.34 -12.18 -2.60
N TYR A 80 -13.76 -12.55 -1.39
CA TYR A 80 -13.50 -11.78 -0.18
C TYR A 80 -11.98 -11.61 0.06
N VAL A 81 -11.21 -12.70 0.06
CA VAL A 81 -9.75 -12.64 0.28
C VAL A 81 -9.04 -11.87 -0.84
N ALA A 82 -9.46 -12.03 -2.09
CA ALA A 82 -8.93 -11.25 -3.20
C ALA A 82 -9.15 -9.74 -2.99
N TYR A 83 -10.32 -9.34 -2.49
CA TYR A 83 -10.58 -7.95 -2.10
C TYR A 83 -9.68 -7.50 -0.95
N VAL A 84 -9.59 -8.27 0.14
CA VAL A 84 -8.74 -7.98 1.30
C VAL A 84 -7.29 -7.75 0.86
N PHE A 85 -6.73 -8.65 0.05
CA PHE A 85 -5.34 -8.56 -0.41
C PHE A 85 -5.11 -7.41 -1.38
N THR A 86 -6.09 -7.11 -2.24
CA THR A 86 -6.03 -5.93 -3.12
C THR A 86 -6.01 -4.64 -2.31
N VAL A 87 -6.82 -4.54 -1.25
CA VAL A 87 -6.82 -3.37 -0.37
C VAL A 87 -5.53 -3.27 0.42
N CYS A 88 -5.03 -4.38 0.97
CA CYS A 88 -3.73 -4.44 1.65
C CYS A 88 -2.59 -3.97 0.74
N GLU A 89 -2.60 -4.40 -0.53
CA GLU A 89 -1.63 -3.95 -1.52
C GLU A 89 -1.72 -2.44 -1.76
N ARG A 90 -2.93 -1.88 -1.92
CA ARG A 90 -3.12 -0.43 -2.05
C ARG A 90 -2.57 0.34 -0.86
N VAL A 91 -2.81 -0.15 0.36
CA VAL A 91 -2.26 0.44 1.59
C VAL A 91 -0.72 0.43 1.56
N LEU A 92 -0.11 -0.70 1.17
CA LEU A 92 1.36 -0.80 1.04
C LEU A 92 1.93 0.10 -0.06
N LEU A 93 1.24 0.26 -1.19
CA LEU A 93 1.69 1.11 -2.29
C LEU A 93 1.56 2.60 -1.95
N SER A 94 0.50 2.99 -1.22
CA SER A 94 0.29 4.38 -0.80
C SER A 94 1.22 4.76 0.35
N ALA A 95 1.14 4.07 1.49
CA ALA A 95 1.77 4.49 2.74
C ALA A 95 2.80 3.47 3.30
N GLY A 96 3.22 2.47 2.51
CA GLY A 96 3.98 1.29 2.98
C GLY A 96 5.41 1.53 3.50
N ARG A 97 5.79 2.77 3.81
CA ARG A 97 6.96 3.08 4.64
C ARG A 97 6.63 3.09 6.13
N GLY A 98 5.38 3.34 6.52
CA GLY A 98 4.98 3.32 7.93
C GLY A 98 5.01 1.91 8.51
N ALA A 99 5.65 1.73 9.67
CA ALA A 99 5.64 0.45 10.40
C ALA A 99 4.20 -0.01 10.71
N TYR A 100 3.36 0.93 11.13
CA TYR A 100 1.93 0.73 11.40
C TYR A 100 1.21 0.01 10.25
N TRP A 101 1.24 0.56 9.03
CA TRP A 101 0.54 -0.03 7.88
C TRP A 101 1.04 -1.42 7.52
N ARG A 102 2.35 -1.69 7.69
CA ARG A 102 2.90 -3.02 7.45
C ARG A 102 2.40 -4.04 8.46
N GLU A 103 2.33 -3.66 9.73
CA GLU A 103 1.80 -4.52 10.80
C GLU A 103 0.31 -4.78 10.62
N THR A 104 -0.47 -3.74 10.28
CA THR A 104 -1.90 -3.87 9.97
C THR A 104 -2.12 -4.83 8.80
N VAL A 105 -1.42 -4.65 7.68
CA VAL A 105 -1.53 -5.55 6.53
C VAL A 105 -1.11 -6.97 6.90
N ALA A 106 -0.02 -7.12 7.66
CA ALA A 106 0.44 -8.44 8.08
C ALA A 106 -0.59 -9.15 8.97
N TYR A 107 -1.26 -8.42 9.88
CA TYR A 107 -2.32 -8.94 10.73
C TYR A 107 -3.47 -9.52 9.89
N TYR A 108 -4.00 -8.77 8.93
CA TYR A 108 -5.12 -9.24 8.11
C TYR A 108 -4.74 -10.38 7.17
N VAL A 109 -3.54 -10.34 6.59
CA VAL A 109 -3.06 -11.45 5.76
C VAL A 109 -2.86 -12.73 6.60
N CYS A 110 -2.46 -12.59 7.87
CA CYS A 110 -2.25 -13.72 8.78
C CYS A 110 -3.55 -14.48 9.08
N GLN A 111 -4.70 -13.80 9.10
CA GLN A 111 -6.01 -14.45 9.29
C GLN A 111 -6.39 -15.38 8.14
N HIS A 112 -5.70 -15.28 7.00
CA HIS A 112 -5.96 -16.07 5.79
C HIS A 112 -4.77 -16.98 5.42
N VAL A 113 -3.91 -17.31 6.40
CA VAL A 113 -2.66 -18.04 6.16
C VAL A 113 -2.86 -19.37 5.42
N ASP A 114 -3.93 -20.11 5.72
CA ASP A 114 -4.22 -21.40 5.06
C ASP A 114 -4.52 -21.22 3.57
N HIS A 115 -5.23 -20.14 3.22
CA HIS A 115 -5.45 -19.80 1.82
C HIS A 115 -4.16 -19.35 1.13
N VAL A 116 -3.34 -18.52 1.80
CA VAL A 116 -2.04 -18.06 1.28
C VAL A 116 -1.10 -19.23 0.98
N ARG A 117 -1.16 -20.29 1.79
CA ARG A 117 -0.37 -21.50 1.62
C ARG A 117 -0.92 -22.46 0.58
N SER A 118 -2.18 -22.31 0.20
CA SER A 118 -2.82 -23.22 -0.74
C SER A 118 -2.11 -23.19 -2.10
N VAL A 119 -2.01 -24.38 -2.72
CA VAL A 119 -1.42 -24.53 -4.07
C VAL A 119 -2.18 -23.69 -5.10
N ASP A 120 -3.50 -23.60 -4.97
CA ASP A 120 -4.36 -22.76 -5.83
C ASP A 120 -3.89 -21.29 -5.80
N PHE A 121 -3.75 -20.72 -4.60
CA PHE A 121 -3.29 -19.35 -4.44
C PHE A 121 -1.87 -19.14 -4.97
N ARG A 122 -0.95 -20.05 -4.63
CA ARG A 122 0.47 -19.94 -5.02
C ARG A 122 0.67 -20.00 -6.54
N ASN A 123 -0.11 -20.83 -7.23
CA ASN A 123 0.03 -21.00 -8.67
C ASN A 123 -0.72 -19.92 -9.47
N ASN A 124 -1.90 -19.50 -9.00
CA ASN A 124 -2.81 -18.68 -9.81
C ASN A 124 -2.87 -17.20 -9.41
N HIS A 125 -2.53 -16.86 -8.16
CA HIS A 125 -2.79 -15.50 -7.64
C HIS A 125 -1.55 -14.79 -7.11
N TYR A 126 -0.61 -15.53 -6.54
CA TYR A 126 0.58 -14.95 -5.89
C TYR A 126 1.39 -14.01 -6.81
N SER A 127 1.53 -14.34 -8.09
CA SER A 127 2.33 -13.57 -9.06
C SER A 127 1.71 -12.22 -9.45
N HIS A 128 0.43 -12.01 -9.21
CA HIS A 128 -0.27 -10.75 -9.53
C HIS A 128 0.03 -9.63 -8.55
N TYR A 129 0.55 -9.95 -7.37
CA TYR A 129 0.85 -8.97 -6.34
C TYR A 129 2.23 -8.34 -6.51
N SER A 130 2.33 -7.06 -6.13
CA SER A 130 3.56 -6.29 -6.04
C SER A 130 4.61 -6.97 -5.15
N LEU A 131 5.88 -6.61 -5.36
CA LEU A 131 6.98 -7.15 -4.57
C LEU A 131 6.80 -6.90 -3.06
N ALA A 132 6.25 -5.74 -2.68
CA ALA A 132 5.99 -5.39 -1.29
C ALA A 132 4.96 -6.35 -0.65
N MET A 133 3.85 -6.59 -1.35
CA MET A 133 2.81 -7.50 -0.87
C MET A 133 3.29 -8.96 -0.86
N ARG A 134 4.03 -9.40 -1.89
CA ARG A 134 4.63 -10.74 -1.93
C ARG A 134 5.55 -11.02 -0.75
N ARG A 135 6.37 -10.03 -0.34
CA ARG A 135 7.22 -10.16 0.87
C ARG A 135 6.39 -10.39 2.14
N VAL A 136 5.25 -9.70 2.28
CA VAL A 136 4.34 -9.92 3.41
C VAL A 136 3.74 -11.32 3.35
N LEU A 137 3.20 -11.72 2.21
CA LEU A 137 2.62 -13.05 1.98
C LEU A 137 3.62 -14.17 2.32
N ASP A 138 4.87 -14.05 1.85
CA ASP A 138 5.91 -15.03 2.13
C ASP A 138 6.31 -15.05 3.60
N SER A 139 6.45 -13.88 4.24
CA SER A 139 6.78 -13.81 5.67
C SER A 139 5.73 -14.50 6.54
N ILE A 140 4.46 -14.43 6.16
CA ILE A 140 3.34 -15.03 6.89
C ILE A 140 3.25 -16.52 6.59
N ALA A 141 3.41 -16.90 5.32
CA ALA A 141 3.44 -18.29 4.89
C ALA A 141 4.53 -19.09 5.61
N LEU A 142 5.65 -18.47 5.98
CA LEU A 142 6.73 -19.10 6.74
C LEU A 142 6.48 -19.14 8.27
N ARG A 143 5.75 -18.18 8.85
CA ARG A 143 5.57 -18.06 10.31
C ARG A 143 4.64 -19.10 10.93
N GLY A 144 3.53 -19.45 10.29
CA GLY A 144 2.57 -20.42 10.87
C GLY A 144 3.00 -21.90 10.74
N ALA A 145 4.29 -22.18 10.45
CA ALA A 145 4.83 -23.53 10.28
C ALA A 145 5.62 -24.00 11.50
N GLN A 146 5.65 -23.16 12.55
CA GLN A 146 6.13 -23.44 13.89
C GLN A 146 4.93 -23.67 14.80
#